data_AF-A0A1B6IYV5-F1
#
_entry.id   AF-A0A1B6IYV5-F1
#
_cell.length_a   1.000
_cell.length_b   1.000
_cell.length_c   1.000
_cell.angle_alpha   90.00
_cell.angle_beta   90.00
_cell.angle_gamma   90.00
#
_symmetry.space_group_name_H-M   'P 1'
#
loop_
_entity.id
_entity.type
_entity.pdbx_description
1 polymer ?
#
loop_
_entity_poly.entity_id
_entity_poly.type
_entity_poly.pdbx_seq_one_letter_code
_entity_poly.pdbx_strand_id
1 'polypeptide(L)'
;SPDVYYMKQFAQNACGTIALLHSIGNNLDKIQLGDGCLKQFFEDTKQATPEERGEMLMKNAGVINAHQELAQEGQTEAPSPNEPVNFHFVALVCKDGDLYELDGRKSFPINHGPTTPDSLLEDGAKVIREYTSRDPDDIRFTVVALTATD
;
A
#
# COMPACT_ATOMS: atom_id res chain seq x y z
N SER A 1 -2.32 -16.51 0.59
CA SER A 1 -2.19 -17.06 -0.77
C SER A 1 -0.76 -16.83 -1.26
N PRO A 2 -0.16 -17.74 -2.03
CA PRO A 2 1.12 -17.50 -2.71
C PRO A 2 1.05 -16.36 -3.75
N ASP A 3 -0.15 -15.99 -4.21
CA ASP A 3 -0.35 -14.97 -5.25
C ASP A 3 -0.50 -13.54 -4.69
N VAL A 4 -0.33 -13.34 -3.38
CA VAL A 4 -0.33 -12.00 -2.79
C VAL A 4 0.92 -11.24 -3.24
N TYR A 5 0.71 -10.13 -3.94
CA TYR A 5 1.79 -9.22 -4.32
C TYR A 5 2.18 -8.37 -3.10
N TYR A 6 3.33 -8.70 -2.51
CA TYR A 6 3.86 -8.06 -1.31
C TYR A 6 5.30 -7.59 -1.54
N MET A 7 5.69 -6.52 -0.86
CA MET A 7 7.05 -5.94 -0.92
C MET A 7 7.45 -5.33 0.41
N LYS A 8 8.75 -5.38 0.70
CA LYS A 8 9.37 -4.78 1.89
C LYS A 8 9.60 -3.29 1.71
N GLN A 9 9.44 -2.53 2.79
CA GLN A 9 9.79 -1.12 2.85
C GLN A 9 11.20 -0.93 3.41
N PHE A 10 12.06 -0.27 2.63
CA PHE A 10 13.43 0.07 3.05
C PHE A 10 13.65 1.57 3.26
N ALA A 11 12.87 2.43 2.61
CA ALA A 11 12.91 3.89 2.82
C ALA A 11 11.92 4.34 3.91
N GLN A 12 12.35 5.30 4.73
CA GLN A 12 11.43 6.11 5.53
C GLN A 12 10.57 6.96 4.58
N ASN A 13 9.31 7.19 4.95
CA ASN A 13 8.33 7.99 4.21
C ASN A 13 7.86 7.43 2.84
N ALA A 14 8.30 6.24 2.43
CA ALA A 14 7.78 5.57 1.23
C ALA A 14 6.49 4.77 1.46
N CYS A 15 5.94 4.77 2.69
CA CYS A 15 4.81 3.92 3.06
C CYS A 15 3.56 4.20 2.21
N GLY A 16 3.29 5.46 1.83
CA GLY A 16 2.16 5.80 0.95
C GLY A 16 2.27 5.17 -0.44
N THR A 17 3.44 5.31 -1.08
CA THR A 17 3.72 4.67 -2.38
C THR A 17 3.62 3.16 -2.29
N ILE A 18 4.16 2.56 -1.24
CA ILE A 18 4.13 1.10 -1.05
C ILE A 18 2.69 0.60 -0.85
N ALA A 19 1.88 1.29 -0.04
CA ALA A 19 0.47 0.94 0.14
C ALA A 19 -0.33 1.06 -1.18
N LEU A 20 -0.05 2.07 -2.01
CA LEU A 20 -0.64 2.18 -3.35
C LEU A 20 -0.21 1.02 -4.26
N LEU A 21 1.08 0.69 -4.28
CA LEU A 21 1.61 -0.43 -5.07
C LEU A 21 1.02 -1.78 -4.62
N HIS A 22 0.87 -1.99 -3.31
CA HIS A 22 0.17 -3.16 -2.77
C HIS A 22 -1.29 -3.21 -3.20
N SER A 23 -2.00 -2.07 -3.17
CA SER A 23 -3.41 -1.99 -3.56
C SER A 23 -3.61 -2.30 -5.04
N ILE A 24 -2.76 -1.74 -5.91
CA ILE A 24 -2.81 -1.94 -7.36
C ILE A 24 -2.33 -3.35 -7.75
N GLY A 25 -1.17 -3.77 -7.24
CA GLY A 25 -0.53 -5.04 -7.60
C GLY A 25 -1.38 -6.27 -7.30
N ASN A 26 -2.22 -6.20 -6.28
CA ASN A 26 -3.15 -7.28 -5.93
C ASN A 26 -4.48 -7.25 -6.71
N ASN A 27 -4.70 -6.22 -7.55
CA ASN A 27 -5.93 -6.01 -8.33
C ASN A 27 -5.65 -5.77 -9.83
N LEU A 28 -4.50 -6.21 -10.36
CA LEU A 28 -4.13 -6.04 -11.79
C LEU A 28 -5.05 -6.81 -12.76
N ASP A 29 -5.88 -7.73 -12.26
CA ASP A 29 -6.96 -8.38 -13.02
C ASP A 29 -8.15 -7.45 -13.29
N LYS A 30 -8.30 -6.39 -12.47
CA LYS A 30 -9.40 -5.41 -12.54
C LYS A 30 -8.91 -4.03 -12.97
N ILE A 31 -7.65 -3.70 -12.69
CA ILE A 31 -7.04 -2.40 -12.98
C ILE A 31 -6.17 -2.54 -14.24
N GLN A 32 -6.58 -1.86 -15.31
CA GLN A 32 -5.78 -1.76 -16.52
C GLN A 32 -4.81 -0.59 -16.40
N LEU A 33 -3.52 -0.88 -16.34
CA LEU A 33 -2.48 0.14 -16.33
C LEU A 33 -2.15 0.57 -17.77
N GLY A 34 -2.09 1.89 -17.98
CA GLY A 34 -1.49 2.46 -19.18
C GLY A 34 0.02 2.18 -19.26
N ASP A 35 0.59 2.41 -20.43
CA ASP A 35 2.05 2.30 -20.60
C ASP A 35 2.77 3.35 -19.74
N GLY A 36 3.85 2.95 -19.07
CA GLY A 36 4.60 3.82 -18.17
C GLY A 36 5.42 3.05 -17.13
N CYS A 37 6.06 3.81 -16.24
CA CYS A 37 6.97 3.26 -15.22
C CYS A 37 6.27 2.27 -14.28
N LEU A 38 5.00 2.49 -13.97
CA LEU A 38 4.24 1.66 -13.04
C LEU A 38 3.93 0.28 -13.62
N LYS A 39 3.47 0.23 -14.88
CA LYS A 39 3.24 -1.03 -15.60
C LYS A 39 4.54 -1.82 -15.74
N GLN A 40 5.61 -1.16 -16.18
CA GLN A 40 6.93 -1.78 -16.29
C GLN A 40 7.42 -2.32 -14.95
N PHE A 41 7.23 -1.57 -13.86
CA PHE A 41 7.61 -2.01 -12.52
C PHE A 41 6.89 -3.30 -12.11
N PHE A 42 5.58 -3.42 -12.34
CA PHE A 42 4.85 -4.66 -12.02
C PHE A 42 5.27 -5.84 -12.91
N GLU A 43 5.57 -5.59 -14.19
CA GLU A 43 6.09 -6.62 -15.10
C GLU A 43 7.46 -7.12 -14.66
N ASP A 44 8.39 -6.22 -14.34
CA ASP A 44 9.76 -6.54 -13.92
C ASP A 44 9.80 -7.27 -12.57
N THR A 45 8.86 -6.98 -11.69
CA THR A 45 8.86 -7.47 -10.30
C THR A 45 7.92 -8.64 -10.04
N LYS A 46 7.23 -9.13 -11.08
CA LYS A 46 6.19 -10.15 -10.96
C LYS A 46 6.69 -11.41 -10.23
N GLN A 47 7.90 -11.86 -10.57
CA GLN A 47 8.52 -13.08 -10.03
C GLN A 47 9.55 -12.81 -8.91
N ALA A 48 9.76 -11.55 -8.56
CA ALA A 48 10.69 -11.16 -7.52
C ALA A 48 10.12 -11.46 -6.12
N THR A 49 11.01 -11.72 -5.17
CA THR A 49 10.70 -11.86 -3.74
C THR A 49 10.27 -10.50 -3.14
N PRO A 50 9.62 -10.48 -1.95
CA PRO A 50 9.26 -9.23 -1.29
C PRO A 50 10.44 -8.29 -1.02
N GLU A 51 11.59 -8.85 -0.67
CA GLU A 51 12.84 -8.12 -0.47
C GLU A 51 13.33 -7.53 -1.79
N GLU A 52 13.45 -8.34 -2.85
CA GLU A 52 13.88 -7.87 -4.18
C GLU A 52 12.95 -6.78 -4.72
N ARG A 53 11.63 -6.91 -4.57
CA ARG A 53 10.65 -5.88 -4.93
C ARG A 53 10.94 -4.55 -4.24
N GLY A 54 11.23 -4.59 -2.93
CA GLY A 54 11.59 -3.40 -2.16
C GLY A 54 12.91 -2.78 -2.66
N GLU A 55 13.93 -3.59 -2.94
CA GLU A 55 15.20 -3.10 -3.47
C GLU A 55 15.07 -2.51 -4.89
N MET A 56 14.23 -3.11 -5.72
CA MET A 56 13.93 -2.62 -7.07
C MET A 56 13.18 -1.30 -7.02
N LEU A 57 12.24 -1.13 -6.08
CA LEU A 57 11.55 0.14 -5.86
C LEU A 57 12.53 1.26 -5.51
N MET A 58 13.50 0.98 -4.63
CA MET A 58 14.54 1.94 -4.23
C MET A 58 15.47 2.37 -5.39
N LYS A 59 15.48 1.63 -6.49
CA LYS A 59 16.28 1.92 -7.69
C LYS A 59 15.42 2.43 -8.85
N ASN A 60 14.09 2.47 -8.70
CA ASN A 60 13.18 2.88 -9.77
C ASN A 60 13.02 4.41 -9.78
N ALA A 61 13.88 5.09 -10.54
CA ALA A 61 13.85 6.55 -10.66
C ALA A 61 12.48 7.09 -11.12
N GLY A 62 11.76 6.36 -11.99
CA GLY A 62 10.45 6.80 -12.47
C GLY A 62 9.41 6.88 -11.34
N VAL A 63 9.32 5.84 -10.51
CA VAL A 63 8.39 5.82 -9.35
C VAL A 63 8.86 6.77 -8.25
N ILE A 64 10.17 6.86 -8.00
CA ILE A 64 10.74 7.77 -6.99
C ILE A 64 10.48 9.23 -7.36
N ASN A 65 10.72 9.64 -8.61
CA ASN A 65 10.52 11.01 -9.03
C ASN A 65 9.03 11.40 -8.96
N ALA A 66 8.12 10.52 -9.41
CA ALA A 66 6.68 10.75 -9.30
C ALA A 66 6.23 10.90 -7.83
N HIS A 67 6.78 10.09 -6.93
CA HIS A 67 6.52 10.24 -5.49
C HIS A 67 7.01 11.59 -4.95
N GLN A 68 8.21 12.03 -5.35
CA GLN A 68 8.78 13.30 -4.90
C GLN A 68 8.00 14.51 -5.40
N GLU A 69 7.56 14.49 -6.67
CA GLU A 69 6.74 15.54 -7.27
C GLU A 69 5.43 15.70 -6.50
N LEU A 70 4.70 14.59 -6.30
CA LEU A 70 3.42 14.59 -5.57
C LEU A 70 3.58 14.91 -4.07
N ALA A 71 4.72 14.60 -3.46
CA ALA A 71 4.99 14.96 -2.08
C ALA A 71 5.11 16.48 -1.85
N GLN A 72 5.38 17.26 -2.90
CA GLN A 72 5.35 18.73 -2.85
C GLN A 72 3.94 19.29 -3.08
N GLU A 73 2.99 18.45 -3.49
CA GLU A 73 1.60 18.82 -3.68
C GLU A 73 0.78 18.57 -2.40
N GLY A 74 -0.41 19.15 -2.33
CA GLY A 74 -1.31 19.03 -1.18
C GLY A 74 -1.58 20.37 -0.48
N GLN A 75 -2.42 20.33 0.55
CA GLN A 75 -2.84 21.53 1.29
C GLN A 75 -1.88 21.91 2.43
N THR A 76 -0.86 21.09 2.67
CA THR A 76 0.12 21.25 3.76
C THR A 76 1.52 21.24 3.19
N GLU A 77 2.43 22.04 3.75
CA GLU A 77 3.85 21.97 3.37
C GLU A 77 4.44 20.61 3.72
N ALA A 78 5.31 20.11 2.84
CA ALA A 78 6.06 18.89 3.12
C ALA A 78 6.95 19.10 4.35
N PRO A 79 6.90 18.21 5.35
CA PRO A 79 7.77 18.32 6.52
C PRO A 79 9.24 18.17 6.13
N SER A 80 10.13 18.65 7.00
CA SER A 80 11.57 18.45 6.80
C SER A 80 11.90 16.95 6.74
N PRO A 81 12.83 16.51 5.87
CA PRO A 81 13.23 15.09 5.81
C PRO A 81 13.73 14.50 7.13
N ASN A 82 14.16 15.37 8.07
CA ASN A 82 14.67 14.97 9.38
C ASN A 82 13.61 15.04 10.50
N GLU A 83 12.39 15.46 10.19
CA GLU A 83 11.31 15.51 11.17
C GLU A 83 10.74 14.10 11.43
N PRO A 84 10.55 13.69 12.70
CA PRO A 84 10.01 12.37 12.99
C PRO A 84 8.57 12.24 12.50
N VAL A 85 8.36 11.37 11.51
CA VAL A 85 7.03 11.02 11.02
C VAL A 85 6.48 9.87 11.85
N ASN A 86 5.41 10.15 12.60
CA ASN A 86 4.76 9.16 13.47
C ASN A 86 3.61 8.40 12.77
N PHE A 87 3.34 8.70 11.50
CA PHE A 87 2.25 8.11 10.72
C PHE A 87 2.74 7.04 9.76
N HIS A 88 1.87 6.08 9.44
CA HIS A 88 2.21 4.97 8.55
C HIS A 88 0.99 4.53 7.74
N PHE A 89 1.20 4.28 6.45
CA PHE A 89 0.18 3.73 5.57
C PHE A 89 0.32 2.22 5.44
N VAL A 90 -0.81 1.52 5.43
CA VAL A 90 -0.93 0.09 5.12
C VAL A 90 -2.06 -0.11 4.11
N ALA A 91 -2.03 -1.20 3.35
CA ALA A 91 -3.11 -1.55 2.43
C ALA A 91 -3.92 -2.74 2.96
N LEU A 92 -5.25 -2.68 2.80
CA LEU A 92 -6.16 -3.80 3.05
C LEU A 92 -6.72 -4.27 1.72
N VAL A 93 -6.51 -5.55 1.37
CA VAL A 93 -6.88 -6.10 0.05
C VAL A 93 -7.60 -7.43 0.19
N CYS A 94 -8.62 -7.65 -0.65
CA CYS A 94 -9.21 -8.97 -0.86
C CYS A 94 -8.39 -9.72 -1.92
N LYS A 95 -7.78 -10.85 -1.55
CA LYS A 95 -7.05 -11.71 -2.49
C LYS A 95 -7.39 -13.17 -2.23
N ASP A 96 -7.81 -13.89 -3.27
CA ASP A 96 -8.15 -15.32 -3.24
C ASP A 96 -9.11 -15.71 -2.10
N GLY A 97 -10.09 -14.85 -1.83
CA GLY A 97 -11.15 -15.08 -0.84
C GLY A 97 -10.80 -14.67 0.61
N ASP A 98 -9.63 -14.06 0.84
CA ASP A 98 -9.19 -13.62 2.17
C ASP A 98 -8.84 -12.13 2.19
N LEU A 99 -9.00 -11.51 3.37
CA LEU A 99 -8.56 -10.15 3.68
C LEU A 99 -7.10 -10.16 4.12
N TYR A 100 -6.25 -9.45 3.39
CA TYR A 100 -4.84 -9.25 3.74
C TYR A 100 -4.55 -7.80 4.11
N GLU A 101 -3.83 -7.62 5.22
CA GLU A 101 -3.15 -6.37 5.56
C GLU A 101 -1.70 -6.44 5.09
N LEU A 102 -1.33 -5.47 4.25
CA LEU A 102 -0.02 -5.36 3.63
C LEU A 102 0.69 -4.12 4.19
N ASP A 103 1.64 -4.39 5.08
CA ASP A 103 2.52 -3.41 5.72
C ASP A 103 3.97 -3.77 5.40
N GLY A 104 4.63 -2.99 4.53
CA GLY A 104 6.00 -3.26 4.11
C GLY A 104 7.04 -3.29 5.25
N ARG A 105 6.71 -2.78 6.45
CA ARG A 105 7.58 -2.88 7.64
C ARG A 105 7.51 -4.26 8.29
N LYS A 106 6.40 -5.01 8.13
CA LYS A 106 6.24 -6.35 8.67
C LYS A 106 7.00 -7.39 7.88
N SER A 107 7.24 -8.57 8.46
CA SER A 107 7.97 -9.65 7.79
C SER A 107 7.16 -10.28 6.64
N PHE A 108 5.83 -10.26 6.73
CA PHE A 108 4.93 -10.89 5.77
C PHE A 108 3.51 -10.28 5.83
N PRO A 109 2.67 -10.49 4.79
CA PRO A 109 1.25 -10.15 4.82
C PRO A 109 0.52 -10.75 6.02
N ILE A 110 -0.39 -9.99 6.62
CA ILE A 110 -1.24 -10.49 7.71
C ILE A 110 -2.59 -10.90 7.13
N ASN A 111 -2.95 -12.18 7.24
CA ASN A 111 -4.27 -12.67 6.86
C ASN A 111 -5.26 -12.46 8.02
N HIS A 112 -6.32 -11.71 7.77
CA HIS A 112 -7.40 -11.40 8.72
C HIS A 112 -8.63 -12.32 8.57
N GLY A 113 -8.55 -13.33 7.71
CA GLY A 113 -9.59 -14.32 7.46
C GLY A 113 -10.38 -14.07 6.19
N PRO A 114 -11.45 -14.85 5.97
CA PRO A 114 -12.22 -14.81 4.74
C PRO A 114 -12.90 -13.47 4.49
N THR A 115 -12.94 -13.03 3.23
CA THR A 115 -13.69 -11.86 2.77
C THR A 115 -14.09 -12.04 1.30
N THR A 116 -14.84 -11.09 0.76
CA THR A 116 -15.22 -11.04 -0.64
C THR A 116 -15.01 -9.62 -1.18
N PRO A 117 -14.96 -9.41 -2.51
CA PRO A 117 -14.95 -8.06 -3.06
C PRO A 117 -16.09 -7.18 -2.53
N ASP A 118 -17.29 -7.76 -2.33
CA ASP A 118 -18.48 -7.04 -1.87
C ASP A 118 -18.44 -6.74 -0.36
N SER A 119 -17.77 -7.57 0.45
CA SER A 119 -17.67 -7.41 1.91
C SER A 119 -16.34 -6.80 2.38
N LEU A 120 -15.42 -6.52 1.45
CA LEU A 120 -14.07 -6.02 1.76
C LEU A 120 -14.13 -4.72 2.55
N LEU A 121 -15.06 -3.82 2.23
CA LEU A 121 -15.18 -2.54 2.92
C LEU A 121 -15.59 -2.74 4.37
N GLU A 122 -16.63 -3.54 4.64
CA GLU A 122 -17.10 -3.83 6.00
C GLU A 122 -16.07 -4.63 6.80
N ASP A 123 -15.42 -5.62 6.20
CA ASP A 123 -14.43 -6.46 6.86
C ASP A 123 -13.15 -5.67 7.15
N GLY A 124 -12.69 -4.85 6.20
CA GLY A 124 -11.58 -3.92 6.39
C GLY A 124 -11.86 -2.89 7.48
N ALA A 125 -13.10 -2.37 7.55
CA ALA A 125 -13.50 -1.45 8.61
C ALA A 125 -13.42 -2.08 10.02
N LYS A 126 -13.66 -3.39 10.16
CA LYS A 126 -13.48 -4.10 11.43
C LYS A 126 -12.00 -4.12 11.84
N VAL A 127 -11.10 -4.43 10.91
CA VAL A 127 -9.65 -4.38 11.16
C VAL A 127 -9.21 -2.97 11.57
N ILE A 128 -9.67 -1.94 10.86
CA ILE A 128 -9.37 -0.53 11.19
C ILE A 128 -9.91 -0.16 12.59
N ARG A 129 -11.10 -0.64 12.95
CA ARG A 129 -11.68 -0.44 14.28
C ARG A 129 -10.82 -1.08 15.38
N GLU A 130 -10.24 -2.25 15.13
CA GLU A 130 -9.31 -2.86 16.08
C GLU A 130 -8.06 -1.98 16.29
N TYR A 131 -7.51 -1.38 15.24
CA TYR A 131 -6.38 -0.45 15.36
C TYR A 131 -6.74 0.81 16.17
N THR A 132 -7.86 1.46 15.85
CA THR A 132 -8.31 2.67 16.57
C THR A 132 -8.69 2.37 18.01
N SER A 133 -9.16 1.16 18.32
CA SER A 133 -9.48 0.77 19.70
C SER A 133 -8.25 0.60 20.61
N ARG A 134 -7.04 0.45 20.05
CA ARG A 134 -5.79 0.30 20.83
C ARG A 134 -5.33 1.61 21.44
N ASP A 135 -5.68 2.74 20.82
CA ASP A 135 -5.43 4.09 21.32
C ASP A 135 -6.69 4.94 21.07
N PRO A 136 -7.71 4.83 21.95
CA PRO A 136 -9.02 5.42 21.71
C PRO A 136 -9.02 6.96 21.75
N ASP A 137 -7.96 7.58 22.28
CA ASP A 137 -7.80 9.03 22.35
C ASP A 137 -7.08 9.59 21.11
N ASP A 138 -6.41 8.76 20.30
CA ASP A 138 -5.81 9.18 19.06
C ASP A 138 -6.86 9.27 17.95
N ILE A 139 -7.06 10.48 17.42
CA ILE A 139 -8.00 10.75 16.33
C ILE A 139 -7.33 10.88 14.96
N ARG A 140 -6.00 10.71 14.89
CA ARG A 140 -5.20 10.99 13.70
C ARG A 140 -5.13 9.80 12.76
N PHE A 141 -6.29 9.43 12.22
CA PHE A 141 -6.45 8.36 11.24
C PHE A 141 -7.10 8.89 9.97
N THR A 142 -6.63 8.39 8.82
CA THR A 142 -7.23 8.64 7.52
C THR A 142 -7.44 7.31 6.81
N VAL A 143 -8.59 7.16 6.18
CA VAL A 143 -8.94 5.99 5.36
C VAL A 143 -9.31 6.48 3.98
N VAL A 144 -8.73 5.85 2.96
CA VAL A 144 -9.03 6.10 1.55
C VAL A 144 -9.39 4.77 0.89
N ALA A 145 -10.48 4.76 0.13
CA ALA A 145 -10.91 3.59 -0.63
C ALA A 145 -10.59 3.79 -2.11
N LEU A 146 -10.00 2.76 -2.75
CA LEU A 146 -9.81 2.70 -4.19
C LEU A 146 -11.06 2.09 -4.83
N THR A 147 -11.84 2.90 -5.55
CA THR A 147 -13.12 2.49 -6.17
C THR A 147 -13.06 2.62 -7.68
N ALA A 148 -13.97 1.95 -8.39
CA ALA A 148 -14.20 2.22 -9.81
C ALA A 148 -14.65 3.68 -9.99
N THR A 149 -14.31 4.27 -11.14
CA THR A 149 -14.89 5.54 -11.60
C THR A 149 -16.27 5.26 -12.19
N ASP A 150 -17.25 6.11 -11.87
CA ASP A 150 -18.59 6.08 -12.46
C ASP A 150 -18.58 6.26 -13.99
#